data_AF-D7FUC2-F1
#
_entry.id   AF-D7FUC2-F1
#
_cell.length_a   1.000
_cell.length_b   1.000
_cell.length_c   1.000
_cell.angle_alpha   90.00
_cell.angle_beta   90.00
_cell.angle_gamma   90.00
#
_symmetry.space_group_name_H-M   'P 1'
#
loop_
_entity.id
_entity.type
_entity.pdbx_description
1 polymer ?
#
loop_
_entity_poly.entity_id
_entity_poly.type
_entity_poly.pdbx_seq_one_letter_code
_entity_poly.pdbx_strand_id
1 'polypeptide(L)'
;MGAEFSSAVTDAQEVPPFRREGPRYDMSTFVGRMLHFYSVNDPRTLLFTDEDTKSAEKLLKLADIGEAPEGTTDADLWHARRVLESALHPDTGEPIFPLFRFSAFVPVNMVIVTATVTPAVISSFPATAFIHFLNQTYNAAINYANRNASNPVPRARLVEGYAGAVITSLSIGMLSTALTKRVAARAGGAGGPAAAIIRSTLPFLAVAGAGASNVLLMRRNELTTGVDVFDDEGKDLGKSVEAGKMGLMKCAAARVIWNVPVMMFPPMIMSRLERLRLVSSSPRLRMACETAVVTSCLLAAVSPALAFFPQRDSLEVDTLEPKFSGLSDSAGKPVTRVWYNKGL
;
A
#
# COMPACT_ATOMS: atom_id res chain seq x y z
N MET A 1 6.75 23.89 -7.81
CA MET A 1 6.19 22.76 -7.04
C MET A 1 6.72 21.38 -7.40
N GLY A 2 6.75 20.90 -8.65
CA GLY A 2 7.33 19.57 -8.96
C GLY A 2 8.87 19.52 -8.86
N ALA A 3 9.54 20.60 -9.26
CA ALA A 3 10.99 20.73 -9.14
C ALA A 3 11.45 21.05 -7.70
N GLU A 4 10.63 21.76 -6.92
CA GLU A 4 10.93 22.07 -5.51
C GLU A 4 10.68 20.89 -4.57
N PHE A 5 9.73 20.01 -4.90
CA PHE A 5 9.57 18.76 -4.15
C PHE A 5 10.66 17.74 -4.50
N SER A 6 11.17 17.79 -5.74
CA SER A 6 12.36 17.01 -6.12
C SER A 6 13.61 17.56 -5.44
N SER A 7 13.80 18.89 -5.37
CA SER A 7 14.97 19.48 -4.71
C SER A 7 14.91 19.37 -3.19
N ALA A 8 13.73 19.37 -2.57
CA ALA A 8 13.56 19.11 -1.14
C ALA A 8 13.84 17.65 -0.73
N VAL A 9 13.92 16.73 -1.70
CA VAL A 9 14.33 15.32 -1.47
C VAL A 9 15.81 15.10 -1.80
N THR A 10 16.47 16.02 -2.53
CA THR A 10 17.88 15.88 -2.93
C THR A 10 18.87 16.85 -2.29
N ASP A 11 18.45 17.91 -1.61
CA ASP A 11 19.38 18.80 -0.90
C ASP A 11 19.09 18.86 0.62
N ALA A 12 20.07 18.37 1.40
CA ALA A 12 20.26 18.62 2.83
C ALA A 12 19.38 17.89 3.88
N GLN A 13 19.24 16.57 3.76
CA GLN A 13 19.36 15.71 4.94
C GLN A 13 20.60 14.85 4.73
N GLU A 14 21.64 15.03 5.55
CA GLU A 14 22.80 14.14 5.58
C GLU A 14 22.31 12.69 5.58
N VAL A 15 22.75 11.91 4.59
CA VAL A 15 22.38 10.50 4.52
C VAL A 15 22.91 9.86 5.80
N PRO A 16 22.06 9.18 6.61
CA PRO A 16 22.51 8.61 7.86
C PRO A 16 23.59 7.56 7.58
N PRO A 17 24.50 7.32 8.54
CA PRO A 17 25.51 6.27 8.42
C PRO A 17 24.89 4.96 7.96
N PHE A 18 25.54 4.29 7.02
CA PHE A 18 25.02 3.06 6.44
C PHE A 18 24.87 1.98 7.50
N ARG A 19 23.75 1.25 7.42
CA ARG A 19 23.48 0.08 8.25
C ARG A 19 22.96 -1.03 7.36
N ARG A 20 23.51 -2.23 7.54
CA ARG A 20 23.07 -3.43 6.80
C ARG A 20 21.66 -3.84 7.18
N GLU A 21 21.36 -3.77 8.48
CA GLU A 21 20.08 -4.14 9.06
C GLU A 21 19.28 -2.92 9.52
N GLY A 22 17.97 -3.08 9.62
CA GLY A 22 17.05 -2.05 10.08
C GLY A 22 16.73 -0.98 9.02
N PRO A 23 15.80 -0.07 9.33
CA PRO A 23 15.32 0.92 8.38
C PRO A 23 16.31 2.06 8.16
N ARG A 24 16.35 2.58 6.92
CA ARG A 24 17.08 3.82 6.58
C ARG A 24 16.54 5.03 7.32
N TYR A 25 15.22 5.12 7.42
CA TYR A 25 14.51 6.25 8.01
C TYR A 25 14.05 5.90 9.43
N ASP A 26 13.89 6.93 10.27
CA ASP A 26 13.38 6.76 11.62
C ASP A 26 11.88 6.42 11.61
N MET A 27 11.57 5.15 11.86
CA MET A 27 10.19 4.63 11.86
C MET A 27 9.35 5.09 13.07
N SER A 28 9.96 5.71 14.09
CA SER A 28 9.24 6.32 15.21
C SER A 28 8.54 7.62 14.81
N THR A 29 9.10 8.34 13.83
CA THR A 29 8.55 9.61 13.34
C THR A 29 7.61 9.42 12.16
N PHE A 30 6.60 10.29 12.04
CA PHE A 30 5.71 10.28 10.88
C PHE A 30 6.47 10.51 9.56
N VAL A 31 7.37 11.50 9.54
CA VAL A 31 8.15 11.85 8.33
C VAL A 31 9.05 10.69 7.91
N GLY A 32 9.73 10.03 8.86
CA GLY A 32 10.58 8.88 8.53
C GLY A 32 9.77 7.71 7.97
N ARG A 33 8.60 7.39 8.54
CA ARG A 33 7.69 6.38 7.97
C ARG A 33 7.21 6.75 6.58
N MET A 34 6.87 8.01 6.35
CA MET A 34 6.41 8.51 5.06
C MET A 34 7.51 8.38 3.99
N LEU A 35 8.74 8.79 4.31
CA LEU A 35 9.90 8.65 3.41
C LEU A 35 10.24 7.20 3.12
N HIS A 36 10.12 6.32 4.13
CA HIS A 36 10.25 4.88 3.93
C HIS A 36 9.25 4.35 2.90
N PHE A 37 7.96 4.65 3.06
CA PHE A 37 6.94 4.19 2.12
C PHE A 37 7.10 4.78 0.71
N TYR A 38 7.55 6.03 0.59
CA TYR A 38 7.90 6.59 -0.72
C TYR A 38 9.08 5.87 -1.37
N SER A 39 10.09 5.50 -0.59
CA SER A 39 11.26 4.78 -1.11
C SER A 39 10.89 3.40 -1.65
N VAL A 40 10.03 2.67 -0.91
CA VAL A 40 9.54 1.32 -1.25
C VAL A 40 8.59 1.35 -2.45
N ASN A 41 7.75 2.38 -2.57
CA ASN A 41 6.76 2.52 -3.64
C ASN A 41 7.30 3.27 -4.88
N ASP A 42 8.61 3.49 -4.99
CA ASP A 42 9.19 4.27 -6.08
C ASP A 42 9.23 3.46 -7.39
N PRO A 43 8.46 3.85 -8.42
CA PRO A 43 8.41 3.11 -9.68
C PRO A 43 9.72 3.17 -10.47
N ARG A 44 10.63 4.11 -10.17
CA ARG A 44 11.94 4.21 -10.84
C ARG A 44 12.79 2.97 -10.60
N THR A 45 12.55 2.26 -9.50
CA THR A 45 13.25 1.00 -9.19
C THR A 45 12.96 -0.13 -10.19
N LEU A 46 11.89 -0.01 -10.98
CA LEU A 46 11.60 -0.95 -12.07
C LEU A 46 12.57 -0.81 -13.25
N LEU A 47 13.32 0.28 -13.32
CA LEU A 47 14.31 0.51 -14.37
C LEU A 47 15.64 -0.18 -14.07
N PHE A 48 15.84 -0.69 -12.85
CA PHE A 48 17.04 -1.42 -12.49
C PHE A 48 17.10 -2.77 -13.20
N THR A 49 18.27 -3.04 -13.76
CA THR A 49 18.59 -4.26 -14.48
C THR A 49 19.17 -5.33 -13.55
N ASP A 50 19.30 -6.55 -14.07
CA ASP A 50 19.98 -7.63 -13.36
C ASP A 50 21.47 -7.31 -13.13
N GLU A 51 22.08 -6.50 -14.01
CA GLU A 51 23.46 -6.03 -13.86
C GLU A 51 23.60 -5.04 -12.70
N ASP A 52 22.63 -4.12 -12.55
CA ASP A 52 22.57 -3.18 -11.42
C ASP A 52 22.45 -3.96 -10.10
N THR A 53 21.62 -5.00 -10.08
CA THR A 53 21.41 -5.86 -8.91
C THR A 53 22.70 -6.59 -8.52
N LYS A 54 23.39 -7.20 -9.49
CA LYS A 54 24.69 -7.89 -9.24
C LYS A 54 25.76 -6.92 -8.77
N SER A 55 25.81 -5.73 -9.35
CA SER A 55 26.79 -4.69 -8.98
C SER A 55 26.54 -4.17 -7.57
N ALA A 56 25.28 -3.93 -7.22
CA ALA A 56 24.87 -3.55 -5.88
C ALA A 56 25.19 -4.65 -4.85
N GLU A 57 24.93 -5.91 -5.17
CA GLU A 57 25.26 -7.05 -4.31
C GLU A 57 26.77 -7.13 -4.05
N LYS A 58 27.57 -6.99 -5.11
CA LYS A 58 29.03 -6.99 -5.01
C LYS A 58 29.53 -5.83 -4.14
N LEU A 59 28.99 -4.62 -4.32
CA LEU A 59 29.39 -3.46 -3.53
C LEU A 59 29.11 -3.66 -2.05
N LEU A 60 27.92 -4.15 -1.69
CA LEU A 60 27.59 -4.42 -0.28
C LEU A 60 28.46 -5.52 0.31
N LYS A 61 28.74 -6.59 -0.44
CA LYS A 61 29.64 -7.67 0.03
C LYS A 61 31.07 -7.17 0.29
N LEU A 62 31.58 -6.28 -0.57
CA LEU A 62 32.89 -5.65 -0.37
C LEU A 62 32.88 -4.70 0.83
N ALA A 63 31.81 -3.93 1.00
CA ALA A 63 31.64 -3.07 2.16
C ALA A 63 31.57 -3.86 3.47
N ASP A 64 30.90 -5.02 3.48
CA ASP A 64 30.78 -5.89 4.65
C ASP A 64 32.15 -6.42 5.14
N ILE A 65 33.14 -6.56 4.25
CA ILE A 65 34.52 -6.98 4.59
C ILE A 65 35.53 -5.81 4.68
N GLY A 66 35.07 -4.57 4.53
CA GLY A 66 35.93 -3.38 4.56
C GLY A 66 36.77 -3.15 3.30
N GLU A 67 36.45 -3.82 2.20
CA GLU A 67 37.14 -3.72 0.89
C GLU A 67 36.31 -2.93 -0.15
N ALA A 68 35.41 -2.06 0.29
CA ALA A 68 34.67 -1.19 -0.63
C ALA A 68 35.65 -0.31 -1.44
N PRO A 69 35.37 -0.03 -2.73
CA PRO A 69 36.19 0.85 -3.53
C PRO A 69 36.45 2.21 -2.85
N GLU A 70 37.66 2.74 -2.99
CA GLU A 70 38.00 4.04 -2.42
C GLU A 70 37.04 5.13 -2.91
N GLY A 71 36.56 5.96 -1.99
CA GLY A 71 35.56 7.00 -2.26
C GLY A 71 34.10 6.55 -2.17
N THR A 72 33.81 5.29 -1.82
CA THR A 72 32.44 4.84 -1.55
C THR A 72 31.84 5.60 -0.37
N THR A 73 30.67 6.21 -0.57
CA THR A 73 29.95 6.96 0.48
C THR A 73 28.81 6.14 1.07
N ASP A 74 28.30 6.56 2.25
CA ASP A 74 27.07 5.97 2.82
C ASP A 74 25.88 6.06 1.85
N ALA A 75 25.82 7.12 1.04
CA ALA A 75 24.78 7.29 0.04
C ALA A 75 24.82 6.19 -1.03
N ASP A 76 26.01 5.78 -1.46
CA ASP A 76 26.20 4.70 -2.43
C ASP A 76 25.78 3.35 -1.85
N LEU A 77 26.11 3.09 -0.59
CA LEU A 77 25.71 1.87 0.11
C LEU A 77 24.19 1.81 0.32
N TRP A 78 23.56 2.92 0.70
CA TRP A 78 22.10 3.01 0.78
C TRP A 78 21.43 2.85 -0.59
N HIS A 79 22.05 3.36 -1.66
CA HIS A 79 21.56 3.16 -3.02
C HIS A 79 21.64 1.69 -3.44
N ALA A 80 22.80 1.05 -3.26
CA ALA A 80 22.98 -0.37 -3.56
C ALA A 80 22.00 -1.25 -2.78
N ARG A 81 21.82 -0.98 -1.48
CA ARG A 81 20.81 -1.66 -0.66
C ARG A 81 19.41 -1.50 -1.21
N ARG A 82 19.03 -0.29 -1.62
CA ARG A 82 17.74 -0.01 -2.23
C ARG A 82 17.52 -0.79 -3.53
N VAL A 83 18.54 -0.91 -4.37
CA VAL A 83 18.47 -1.71 -5.62
C VAL A 83 18.13 -3.15 -5.26
N LEU A 84 18.87 -3.76 -4.33
CA LEU A 84 18.62 -5.14 -3.90
C LEU A 84 17.24 -5.34 -3.29
N GLU A 85 16.85 -4.48 -2.33
CA GLU A 85 15.56 -4.56 -1.65
C GLU A 85 14.37 -4.36 -2.61
N SER A 86 14.57 -3.66 -3.72
CA SER A 86 13.53 -3.47 -4.73
C SER A 86 13.38 -4.64 -5.70
N ALA A 87 14.42 -5.47 -5.85
CA ALA A 87 14.49 -6.53 -6.85
C ALA A 87 14.40 -7.95 -6.26
N LEU A 88 14.90 -8.14 -5.03
CA LEU A 88 15.03 -9.43 -4.37
C LEU A 88 14.01 -9.57 -3.24
N HIS A 89 13.56 -10.79 -3.02
CA HIS A 89 12.73 -11.13 -1.88
C HIS A 89 13.54 -11.04 -0.57
N PRO A 90 13.04 -10.37 0.49
CA PRO A 90 13.80 -10.16 1.72
C PRO A 90 14.21 -11.47 2.41
N ASP A 91 13.31 -12.46 2.42
CA ASP A 91 13.56 -13.72 3.13
C ASP A 91 14.33 -14.78 2.31
N THR A 92 14.12 -14.87 0.99
CA THR A 92 14.74 -15.91 0.15
C THR A 92 15.95 -15.40 -0.62
N GLY A 93 16.09 -14.08 -0.77
CA GLY A 93 17.10 -13.46 -1.65
C GLY A 93 16.84 -13.70 -3.15
N GLU A 94 15.73 -14.34 -3.52
CA GLU A 94 15.43 -14.65 -4.92
C GLU A 94 14.85 -13.44 -5.66
N PRO A 95 15.15 -13.27 -6.95
CA PRO A 95 14.57 -12.19 -7.75
C PRO A 95 13.05 -12.29 -7.85
N ILE A 96 12.37 -11.17 -7.56
CA ILE A 96 10.94 -11.03 -7.79
C ILE A 96 10.72 -10.58 -9.24
N PHE A 97 9.81 -11.28 -9.93
CA PHE A 97 9.40 -10.91 -11.29
C PHE A 97 8.98 -9.44 -11.35
N PRO A 98 9.48 -8.62 -12.30
CA PRO A 98 9.32 -7.16 -12.27
C PRO A 98 7.89 -6.66 -12.08
N LEU A 99 6.89 -7.27 -12.74
CA LEU A 99 5.49 -6.83 -12.60
C LEU A 99 4.90 -7.12 -11.22
N PHE A 100 5.52 -8.01 -10.44
CA PHE A 100 5.09 -8.36 -9.09
C PHE A 100 5.95 -7.71 -8.00
N ARG A 101 6.98 -6.92 -8.37
CA ARG A 101 7.69 -6.06 -7.42
C ARG A 101 6.72 -5.01 -6.87
N PHE A 102 6.83 -4.66 -5.60
CA PHE A 102 5.92 -3.68 -4.98
C PHE A 102 5.97 -2.32 -5.69
N SER A 103 7.09 -1.94 -6.30
CA SER A 103 7.23 -0.73 -7.12
C SER A 103 6.41 -0.74 -8.42
N ALA A 104 6.02 -1.90 -8.94
CA ALA A 104 5.10 -2.04 -10.07
C ALA A 104 3.63 -1.82 -9.68
N PHE A 105 3.32 -1.84 -8.38
CA PHE A 105 1.96 -1.73 -7.88
C PHE A 105 1.25 -0.50 -8.44
N VAL A 106 1.88 0.68 -8.37
CA VAL A 106 1.24 1.91 -8.85
C VAL A 106 1.14 1.98 -10.38
N PRO A 107 2.21 1.76 -11.17
CA PRO A 107 2.12 1.76 -12.63
C PRO A 107 1.07 0.78 -13.18
N VAL A 108 0.97 -0.43 -12.64
CA VAL A 108 -0.02 -1.41 -13.11
C VAL A 108 -1.42 -1.04 -12.64
N ASN A 109 -1.59 -0.59 -11.39
CA ASN A 109 -2.88 -0.11 -10.93
C ASN A 109 -3.36 1.13 -11.69
N MET A 110 -2.46 1.98 -12.20
CA MET A 110 -2.85 3.08 -13.09
C MET A 110 -3.57 2.52 -14.33
N VAL A 111 -3.01 1.51 -14.99
CA VAL A 111 -3.64 0.89 -16.17
C VAL A 111 -4.98 0.24 -15.81
N ILE A 112 -5.04 -0.50 -14.71
CA ILE A 112 -6.26 -1.17 -14.24
C ILE A 112 -7.35 -0.16 -13.88
N VAL A 113 -7.01 0.90 -13.16
CA VAL A 113 -7.96 1.96 -12.79
C VAL A 113 -8.47 2.67 -14.04
N THR A 114 -7.60 3.05 -14.97
CA THR A 114 -8.00 3.65 -16.26
C THR A 114 -8.96 2.73 -17.01
N ALA A 115 -8.67 1.44 -17.09
CA ALA A 115 -9.55 0.47 -17.71
C ALA A 115 -10.90 0.40 -16.97
N THR A 116 -10.90 0.42 -15.64
CA THR A 116 -12.12 0.37 -14.81
C THR A 116 -13.01 1.60 -15.00
N VAL A 117 -12.42 2.79 -15.17
CA VAL A 117 -13.18 4.03 -15.39
C VAL A 117 -13.53 4.29 -16.86
N THR A 118 -13.04 3.46 -17.78
CA THR A 118 -13.30 3.63 -19.21
C THR A 118 -14.79 3.38 -19.52
N PRO A 119 -15.49 4.29 -20.23
CA PRO A 119 -16.93 4.16 -20.49
C PRO A 119 -17.35 2.84 -21.16
N ALA A 120 -16.52 2.32 -22.06
CA ALA A 120 -16.75 1.03 -22.72
C ALA A 120 -16.74 -0.15 -21.74
N VAL A 121 -15.93 -0.07 -20.68
CA VAL A 121 -15.84 -1.09 -19.63
C VAL A 121 -17.02 -0.97 -18.68
N ILE A 122 -17.30 0.23 -18.15
CA ILE A 122 -18.43 0.49 -17.22
C ILE A 122 -19.78 0.10 -17.82
N SER A 123 -19.94 0.28 -19.14
CA SER A 123 -21.19 -0.01 -19.83
C SER A 123 -21.41 -1.50 -20.11
N SER A 124 -20.35 -2.31 -20.01
CA SER A 124 -20.37 -3.74 -20.34
C SER A 124 -20.13 -4.59 -19.09
N PHE A 125 -21.13 -5.39 -18.72
CA PHE A 125 -21.03 -6.28 -17.57
C PHE A 125 -19.84 -7.26 -17.68
N PRO A 126 -19.64 -7.99 -18.80
CA PRO A 126 -18.50 -8.88 -18.93
C PRO A 126 -17.15 -8.16 -18.85
N ALA A 127 -17.04 -6.96 -19.44
CA ALA A 127 -15.80 -6.18 -19.39
C ALA A 127 -15.50 -5.69 -17.97
N THR A 128 -16.52 -5.19 -17.25
CA THR A 128 -16.39 -4.80 -15.84
C THR A 128 -15.96 -6.00 -15.00
N ALA A 129 -16.63 -7.14 -15.15
CA ALA A 129 -16.30 -8.34 -14.39
C ALA A 129 -14.87 -8.81 -14.65
N PHE A 130 -14.44 -8.82 -15.91
CA PHE A 130 -13.08 -9.18 -16.30
C PHE A 130 -12.03 -8.25 -15.67
N ILE A 131 -12.24 -6.92 -15.68
CA ILE A 131 -11.28 -5.98 -15.12
C ILE A 131 -11.18 -6.10 -13.59
N HIS A 132 -12.30 -6.33 -12.91
CA HIS A 132 -12.30 -6.57 -11.46
C HIS A 132 -11.59 -7.89 -11.12
N PHE A 133 -11.80 -8.94 -11.92
CA PHE A 133 -11.08 -10.20 -11.80
C PHE A 133 -9.58 -10.03 -12.03
N LEU A 134 -9.18 -9.33 -13.10
CA LEU A 134 -7.79 -9.03 -13.41
C LEU A 134 -7.12 -8.27 -12.26
N ASN A 135 -7.80 -7.26 -11.71
CA ASN A 135 -7.33 -6.49 -10.57
C ASN A 135 -7.06 -7.36 -9.34
N GLN A 136 -8.02 -8.22 -8.97
CA GLN A 136 -7.84 -9.10 -7.80
C GLN A 136 -6.78 -10.17 -8.04
N THR A 137 -6.63 -10.65 -9.27
CA THR A 137 -5.57 -11.57 -9.67
C THR A 137 -4.20 -10.93 -9.54
N TYR A 138 -4.05 -9.68 -10.00
CA TYR A 138 -2.82 -8.92 -9.85
C TYR A 138 -2.46 -8.68 -8.38
N ASN A 139 -3.43 -8.23 -7.57
CA ASN A 139 -3.23 -8.03 -6.13
C ASN A 139 -2.83 -9.34 -5.42
N ALA A 140 -3.44 -10.47 -5.78
CA ALA A 140 -3.08 -11.78 -5.24
C ALA A 140 -1.65 -12.19 -5.65
N ALA A 141 -1.24 -11.94 -6.89
CA ALA A 141 0.10 -12.24 -7.38
C ALA A 141 1.17 -11.41 -6.66
N ILE A 142 0.96 -10.09 -6.51
CA ILE A 142 1.86 -9.23 -5.71
C ILE A 142 1.94 -9.71 -4.27
N ASN A 143 0.79 -9.95 -3.62
CA ASN A 143 0.79 -10.40 -2.24
C ASN A 143 1.51 -11.74 -2.07
N TYR A 144 1.36 -12.65 -3.04
CA TYR A 144 2.09 -13.93 -3.03
C TYR A 144 3.59 -13.75 -3.24
N ALA A 145 4.00 -12.86 -4.15
CA ALA A 145 5.41 -12.62 -4.48
C ALA A 145 6.16 -11.82 -3.42
N ASN A 146 5.46 -11.06 -2.57
CA ASN A 146 6.04 -10.24 -1.50
C ASN A 146 5.62 -10.71 -0.10
N ARG A 147 5.12 -11.95 0.03
CA ARG A 147 4.72 -12.52 1.33
C ARG A 147 5.94 -12.81 2.19
N ASN A 148 5.76 -12.92 3.49
CA ASN A 148 6.79 -13.49 4.34
C ASN A 148 6.97 -14.99 3.98
N ALA A 149 8.13 -15.37 3.46
CA ALA A 149 8.44 -16.73 3.04
C ALA A 149 8.79 -17.63 4.23
N SER A 150 9.21 -17.06 5.36
CA SER A 150 9.51 -17.79 6.61
C SER A 150 8.27 -18.32 7.31
N ASN A 151 7.06 -17.86 6.94
CA ASN A 151 5.80 -18.34 7.50
C ASN A 151 4.85 -18.87 6.40
N PRO A 152 4.96 -20.17 6.02
CA PRO A 152 4.24 -20.71 4.88
C PRO A 152 2.72 -20.75 5.12
N VAL A 153 1.99 -19.93 4.36
CA VAL A 153 0.52 -19.95 4.35
C VAL A 153 0.02 -21.15 3.54
N PRO A 154 -0.90 -21.98 4.08
CA PRO A 154 -1.48 -23.11 3.34
C PRO A 154 -2.12 -22.67 2.03
N ARG A 155 -1.86 -23.41 0.94
CA ARG A 155 -2.38 -23.07 -0.41
C ARG A 155 -3.91 -22.93 -0.43
N ALA A 156 -4.63 -23.78 0.31
CA ALA A 156 -6.08 -23.70 0.43
C ALA A 156 -6.55 -22.33 0.96
N ARG A 157 -5.82 -21.73 1.90
CA ARG A 157 -6.14 -20.40 2.46
C ARG A 157 -5.88 -19.28 1.46
N LEU A 158 -4.82 -19.40 0.66
CA LEU A 158 -4.54 -18.43 -0.42
C LEU A 158 -5.66 -18.45 -1.48
N VAL A 159 -6.09 -19.65 -1.88
CA VAL A 159 -7.21 -19.82 -2.84
C VAL A 159 -8.52 -19.29 -2.25
N GLU A 160 -8.80 -19.59 -0.98
CA GLU A 160 -10.01 -19.11 -0.30
C GLU A 160 -10.02 -17.58 -0.19
N GLY A 161 -8.90 -16.97 0.23
CA GLY A 161 -8.76 -15.52 0.30
C GLY A 161 -8.91 -14.85 -1.07
N TYR A 162 -8.28 -15.42 -2.10
CA TYR A 162 -8.40 -14.94 -3.48
C TYR A 162 -9.84 -15.01 -4.00
N ALA A 163 -10.52 -16.15 -3.83
CA ALA A 163 -11.92 -16.31 -4.24
C ALA A 163 -12.83 -15.31 -3.51
N GLY A 164 -12.65 -15.16 -2.20
CA GLY A 164 -13.38 -14.17 -1.40
C GLY A 164 -13.13 -12.73 -1.87
N ALA A 165 -11.89 -12.39 -2.20
CA ALA A 165 -11.52 -11.07 -2.70
C ALA A 165 -12.13 -10.78 -4.08
N VAL A 166 -12.11 -11.75 -5.00
CA VAL A 166 -12.75 -11.65 -6.33
C VAL A 166 -14.27 -11.44 -6.18
N ILE A 167 -14.93 -12.29 -5.39
CA ILE A 167 -16.39 -12.22 -5.18
C ILE A 167 -16.77 -10.88 -4.55
N THR A 168 -16.03 -10.42 -3.54
CA THR A 168 -16.29 -9.16 -2.84
C THR A 168 -16.09 -7.96 -3.77
N SER A 169 -14.99 -7.94 -4.52
CA SER A 169 -14.68 -6.87 -5.49
C SER A 169 -15.77 -6.76 -6.55
N LEU A 170 -16.19 -7.89 -7.13
CA LEU A 170 -17.27 -7.93 -8.11
C LEU A 170 -18.58 -7.46 -7.49
N SER A 171 -18.94 -7.98 -6.32
CA SER A 171 -20.20 -7.64 -5.65
C SER A 171 -20.31 -6.15 -5.37
N ILE A 172 -19.25 -5.54 -4.81
CA ILE A 172 -19.24 -4.10 -4.49
C ILE A 172 -19.23 -3.25 -5.76
N GLY A 173 -18.42 -3.62 -6.77
CA GLY A 173 -18.37 -2.92 -8.05
C GLY A 173 -19.73 -2.92 -8.75
N MET A 174 -20.33 -4.11 -8.90
CA MET A 174 -21.64 -4.28 -9.54
C MET A 174 -22.75 -3.58 -8.77
N LEU A 175 -22.79 -3.71 -7.45
CA LEU A 175 -23.78 -3.03 -6.61
C LEU A 175 -23.66 -1.51 -6.74
N SER A 176 -22.45 -0.97 -6.71
CA SER A 176 -22.18 0.46 -6.89
C SER A 176 -22.64 0.96 -8.27
N THR A 177 -22.32 0.23 -9.34
CA THR A 177 -22.78 0.58 -10.70
C THR A 177 -24.30 0.53 -10.81
N ALA A 178 -24.94 -0.50 -10.27
CA ALA A 178 -26.39 -0.66 -10.28
C ALA A 178 -27.10 0.44 -9.48
N LEU A 179 -26.61 0.78 -8.29
CA LEU A 179 -27.12 1.87 -7.46
C LEU A 179 -26.96 3.21 -8.16
N THR A 180 -25.80 3.47 -8.74
CA THR A 180 -25.52 4.72 -9.48
C THR A 180 -26.47 4.88 -10.67
N LYS A 181 -26.68 3.82 -11.47
CA LYS A 181 -27.65 3.82 -12.57
C LYS A 181 -29.09 4.03 -12.09
N ARG A 182 -29.50 3.37 -11.00
CA ARG A 182 -30.84 3.53 -10.40
C ARG A 182 -31.07 4.95 -9.88
N VAL A 183 -30.09 5.55 -9.22
CA VAL A 183 -30.16 6.94 -8.74
C VAL A 183 -30.21 7.91 -9.93
N ALA A 184 -29.41 7.67 -10.98
CA ALA A 184 -29.45 8.47 -12.20
C ALA A 184 -30.82 8.41 -12.89
N ALA A 185 -31.43 7.22 -12.97
CA ALA A 185 -32.76 7.02 -13.56
C ALA A 185 -33.89 7.63 -12.70
N ARG A 186 -33.87 7.46 -11.37
CA ARG A 186 -34.89 8.03 -10.47
C ARG A 186 -34.82 9.55 -10.35
N ALA A 187 -33.65 10.13 -10.55
CA ALA A 187 -33.47 11.58 -10.51
C ALA A 187 -33.98 12.30 -11.78
N GLY A 188 -34.55 11.58 -12.77
CA GLY A 188 -35.23 12.20 -13.93
C GLY A 188 -34.37 13.17 -14.74
N GLY A 189 -33.03 13.04 -14.71
CA GLY A 189 -32.11 13.98 -15.34
C GLY A 189 -31.97 15.35 -14.64
N ALA A 190 -32.76 15.67 -13.61
CA ALA A 190 -32.74 16.97 -12.94
C ALA A 190 -31.92 16.91 -11.63
N GLY A 191 -30.86 17.73 -11.60
CA GLY A 191 -29.89 17.83 -10.51
C GLY A 191 -30.44 18.45 -9.23
N GLY A 192 -31.11 17.64 -8.42
CA GLY A 192 -31.34 17.97 -7.01
C GLY A 192 -30.05 17.84 -6.19
N PRO A 193 -29.83 18.67 -5.14
CA PRO A 193 -28.65 18.59 -4.27
C PRO A 193 -28.42 17.18 -3.71
N ALA A 194 -29.51 16.48 -3.34
CA ALA A 194 -29.45 15.10 -2.88
C ALA A 194 -28.93 14.12 -3.94
N ALA A 195 -29.33 14.26 -5.21
CA ALA A 195 -28.83 13.40 -6.29
C ALA A 195 -27.35 13.68 -6.61
N ALA A 196 -26.90 14.93 -6.49
CA ALA A 196 -25.49 15.29 -6.64
C ALA A 196 -24.63 14.72 -5.49
N ILE A 197 -25.10 14.83 -4.24
CA ILE A 197 -24.43 14.26 -3.05
C ILE A 197 -24.35 12.73 -3.15
N ILE A 198 -25.43 12.06 -3.56
CA ILE A 198 -25.44 10.61 -3.72
C ILE A 198 -24.47 10.18 -4.83
N ARG A 199 -24.43 10.89 -5.96
CA ARG A 199 -23.50 10.60 -7.07
C ARG A 199 -22.04 10.84 -6.71
N SER A 200 -21.74 11.76 -5.80
CA SER A 200 -20.36 12.02 -5.34
C SER A 200 -19.93 11.14 -4.18
N THR A 201 -20.86 10.72 -3.31
CA THR A 201 -20.55 9.98 -2.07
C THR A 201 -20.58 8.46 -2.28
N LEU A 202 -21.47 7.93 -3.12
CA LEU A 202 -21.54 6.49 -3.40
C LEU A 202 -20.22 5.91 -3.95
N PRO A 203 -19.53 6.54 -4.92
CA PRO A 203 -18.24 6.05 -5.39
C PRO A 203 -17.20 5.98 -4.26
N PHE A 204 -17.14 6.99 -3.39
CA PHE A 204 -16.23 6.99 -2.24
C PHE A 204 -16.54 5.84 -1.28
N LEU A 205 -17.79 5.67 -0.86
CA LEU A 205 -18.20 4.60 0.05
C LEU A 205 -17.93 3.21 -0.55
N ALA A 206 -18.17 3.05 -1.85
CA ALA A 206 -17.90 1.80 -2.54
C ALA A 206 -16.39 1.47 -2.56
N VAL A 207 -15.53 2.43 -2.91
CA VAL A 207 -14.08 2.22 -2.99
C VAL A 207 -13.47 2.03 -1.60
N ALA A 208 -13.85 2.86 -0.63
CA ALA A 208 -13.39 2.76 0.76
C ALA A 208 -13.86 1.45 1.42
N GLY A 209 -15.14 1.10 1.25
CA GLY A 209 -15.73 -0.13 1.75
C GLY A 209 -15.13 -1.38 1.10
N ALA A 210 -14.86 -1.34 -0.21
CA ALA A 210 -14.16 -2.42 -0.90
C ALA A 210 -12.74 -2.60 -0.39
N GLY A 211 -11.99 -1.51 -0.22
CA GLY A 211 -10.63 -1.57 0.32
C GLY A 211 -10.57 -2.13 1.74
N ALA A 212 -11.45 -1.66 2.63
CA ALA A 212 -11.56 -2.16 4.00
C ALA A 212 -12.00 -3.63 4.05
N SER A 213 -13.02 -4.01 3.28
CA SER A 213 -13.51 -5.40 3.23
C SER A 213 -12.45 -6.35 2.68
N ASN A 214 -11.70 -5.93 1.65
CA ASN A 214 -10.62 -6.71 1.08
C ASN A 214 -9.54 -7.03 2.12
N VAL A 215 -9.07 -6.02 2.88
CA VAL A 215 -8.04 -6.24 3.90
C VAL A 215 -8.56 -7.13 5.03
N LEU A 216 -9.81 -6.92 5.47
CA LEU A 216 -10.45 -7.72 6.51
C LEU A 216 -10.58 -9.19 6.10
N LEU A 217 -10.95 -9.47 4.85
CA LEU A 217 -11.09 -10.84 4.34
C LEU A 217 -9.74 -11.53 4.15
N MET A 218 -8.77 -10.83 3.57
CA MET A 218 -7.44 -11.39 3.28
C MET A 218 -6.66 -11.70 4.56
N ARG A 219 -6.83 -10.88 5.60
CA ARG A 219 -6.11 -11.00 6.89
C ARG A 219 -7.00 -11.51 8.02
N ARG A 220 -8.17 -12.08 7.71
CA ARG A 220 -9.13 -12.58 8.73
C ARG A 220 -8.53 -13.59 9.71
N ASN A 221 -7.47 -14.31 9.33
CA ASN A 221 -6.79 -15.25 10.23
C ASN A 221 -6.20 -14.53 11.45
N GLU A 222 -5.84 -13.25 11.34
CA GLU A 222 -5.36 -12.45 12.48
C GLU A 222 -6.48 -12.24 13.52
N LEU A 223 -7.75 -12.29 13.10
CA LEU A 223 -8.91 -12.19 13.99
C LEU A 223 -9.19 -13.49 14.76
N THR A 224 -8.59 -14.62 14.34
CA THR A 224 -8.82 -15.94 14.95
C THR A 224 -7.57 -16.49 15.63
N THR A 225 -6.43 -16.36 14.98
CA THR A 225 -5.13 -16.92 15.39
C THR A 225 -4.27 -15.90 16.12
N GLY A 226 -4.52 -14.61 15.86
CA GLY A 226 -3.72 -13.52 16.40
C GLY A 226 -2.40 -13.28 15.65
N VAL A 227 -1.72 -12.23 16.08
CA VAL A 227 -0.39 -11.81 15.59
C VAL A 227 0.64 -11.99 16.69
N ASP A 228 1.90 -12.20 16.30
CA ASP A 228 3.00 -12.33 17.25
C ASP A 228 3.21 -11.01 17.99
N VAL A 229 3.30 -11.10 19.32
CA VAL A 229 3.54 -9.97 20.22
C VAL A 229 4.89 -10.13 20.91
N PHE A 230 5.58 -9.01 21.10
CA PHE A 230 6.94 -8.96 21.63
C PHE A 230 7.01 -8.03 22.84
N ASP A 231 7.95 -8.28 23.75
CA ASP A 231 8.29 -7.31 24.79
C ASP A 231 9.20 -6.19 24.25
N ASP A 232 9.63 -5.29 25.15
CA ASP A 232 10.56 -4.20 24.84
C ASP A 232 11.94 -4.72 24.38
N GLU A 233 12.35 -5.91 24.84
CA GLU A 233 13.61 -6.57 24.51
C GLU A 233 13.54 -7.35 23.18
N GLY A 234 12.36 -7.46 22.59
CA GLY A 234 12.12 -8.19 21.34
C GLY A 234 11.92 -9.70 21.51
N LYS A 235 11.70 -10.17 22.74
CA LYS A 235 11.34 -11.55 23.03
C LYS A 235 9.91 -11.82 22.61
N ASP A 236 9.70 -12.93 21.92
CA ASP A 236 8.36 -13.40 21.53
C ASP A 236 7.58 -13.84 22.78
N LEU A 237 6.43 -13.20 23.01
CA LEU A 237 5.50 -13.49 24.10
C LEU A 237 4.33 -14.38 23.63
N GLY A 238 4.27 -14.74 22.35
CA GLY A 238 3.24 -15.55 21.72
C GLY A 238 2.27 -14.72 20.87
N LYS A 239 1.09 -15.29 20.59
CA LYS A 239 0.10 -14.68 19.67
C LYS A 239 -1.06 -14.01 20.39
N SER A 240 -1.40 -12.78 20.01
CA SER A 240 -2.59 -12.05 20.50
C SER A 240 -3.59 -11.77 19.38
N VAL A 241 -4.84 -12.16 19.62
CA VAL A 241 -6.00 -11.89 18.76
C VAL A 241 -6.43 -10.43 18.89
N GLU A 242 -6.37 -9.84 20.08
CA GLU A 242 -6.71 -8.43 20.28
C GLU A 242 -5.73 -7.49 19.57
N ALA A 243 -4.43 -7.80 19.61
CA ALA A 243 -3.44 -7.07 18.81
C ALA A 243 -3.71 -7.21 17.30
N GLY A 244 -4.08 -8.41 16.84
CA GLY A 244 -4.46 -8.67 15.45
C GLY A 244 -5.68 -7.87 15.01
N LYS A 245 -6.74 -7.84 15.84
CA LYS A 245 -7.95 -7.03 15.61
C LYS A 245 -7.61 -5.54 15.49
N MET A 246 -6.86 -4.99 16.44
CA MET A 246 -6.48 -3.58 16.46
C MET A 246 -5.61 -3.21 15.26
N GLY A 247 -4.61 -4.05 14.92
CA GLY A 247 -3.78 -3.86 13.74
C GLY A 247 -4.60 -3.86 12.46
N LEU A 248 -5.49 -4.83 12.32
CA LEU A 248 -6.33 -4.97 11.13
C LEU A 248 -7.32 -3.81 10.96
N MET A 249 -7.91 -3.32 12.06
CA MET A 249 -8.78 -2.14 12.05
C MET A 249 -8.02 -0.86 11.66
N LYS A 250 -6.77 -0.68 12.12
CA LYS A 250 -5.90 0.43 11.69
C LYS A 250 -5.58 0.33 10.19
N CYS A 251 -5.31 -0.87 9.68
CA CYS A 251 -5.14 -1.10 8.23
C CYS A 251 -6.41 -0.78 7.42
N ALA A 252 -7.59 -1.18 7.91
CA ALA A 252 -8.86 -0.83 7.29
C ALA A 252 -9.11 0.69 7.31
N ALA A 253 -8.79 1.36 8.42
CA ALA A 253 -8.89 2.82 8.53
C ALA A 253 -7.94 3.54 7.56
N ALA A 254 -6.70 3.06 7.42
CA ALA A 254 -5.74 3.61 6.44
C ALA A 254 -6.34 3.60 5.02
N ARG A 255 -7.02 2.52 4.64
CA ARG A 255 -7.70 2.37 3.33
C ARG A 255 -8.79 3.42 3.13
N VAL A 256 -9.47 3.85 4.19
CA VAL A 256 -10.44 4.95 4.12
C VAL A 256 -9.72 6.29 3.98
N ILE A 257 -8.67 6.52 4.78
CA ILE A 257 -7.92 7.78 4.85
C ILE A 257 -7.34 8.17 3.50
N TRP A 258 -6.64 7.28 2.78
CA TRP A 258 -6.04 7.66 1.48
C TRP A 258 -7.08 7.84 0.37
N ASN A 259 -8.27 7.24 0.50
CA ASN A 259 -9.32 7.38 -0.52
C ASN A 259 -9.99 8.76 -0.49
N VAL A 260 -9.96 9.46 0.65
CA VAL A 260 -10.50 10.82 0.79
C VAL A 260 -9.85 11.80 -0.20
N PRO A 261 -8.51 12.00 -0.19
CA PRO A 261 -7.86 12.92 -1.12
C PRO A 261 -8.00 12.46 -2.58
N VAL A 262 -8.00 11.15 -2.85
CA VAL A 262 -8.15 10.60 -4.21
C VAL A 262 -9.55 10.83 -4.78
N MET A 263 -10.59 10.96 -3.95
CA MET A 263 -11.94 11.30 -4.42
C MET A 263 -12.18 12.82 -4.48
N MET A 264 -11.51 13.60 -3.62
CA MET A 264 -11.71 15.05 -3.56
C MET A 264 -10.89 15.83 -4.60
N PHE A 265 -9.59 15.53 -4.72
CA PHE A 265 -8.68 16.35 -5.51
C PHE A 265 -8.81 16.17 -7.02
N PRO A 266 -8.94 14.95 -7.58
CA PRO A 266 -9.03 14.79 -9.03
C PRO A 266 -10.19 15.56 -9.67
N PRO A 267 -11.43 15.55 -9.16
CA PRO A 267 -12.51 16.37 -9.71
C PRO A 267 -12.20 17.88 -9.66
N MET A 268 -11.60 18.36 -8.57
CA MET A 268 -11.23 19.77 -8.42
C MET A 268 -10.16 20.19 -9.44
N ILE A 269 -9.13 19.36 -9.62
CA ILE A 269 -8.05 19.61 -10.59
C ILE A 269 -8.59 19.51 -12.02
N MET A 270 -9.36 18.45 -12.32
CA MET A 270 -9.97 18.25 -13.64
C MET A 270 -10.90 19.40 -14.02
N SER A 271 -11.68 19.95 -13.08
CA SER A 271 -12.54 21.12 -13.35
C SER A 271 -11.77 22.37 -13.78
N ARG A 272 -10.48 22.47 -13.41
CA ARG A 272 -9.58 23.55 -13.88
C ARG A 272 -8.90 23.19 -15.19
N LEU A 273 -8.45 21.94 -15.35
CA LEU A 273 -7.82 21.47 -16.59
C LEU A 273 -8.79 21.47 -17.78
N GLU A 274 -10.06 21.13 -17.57
CA GLU A 274 -11.10 21.14 -18.59
C GLU A 274 -11.41 22.56 -19.13
N ARG A 275 -10.98 23.62 -18.44
CA ARG A 275 -11.05 24.99 -18.97
C ARG A 275 -10.09 25.21 -20.15
N LEU A 276 -9.06 24.38 -20.30
CA LEU A 276 -8.15 24.41 -21.43
C LEU A 276 -8.81 23.75 -22.64
N ARG A 277 -8.92 24.47 -23.76
CA ARG A 277 -9.54 23.97 -25.01
C ARG A 277 -8.94 22.65 -25.50
N LEU A 278 -7.64 22.44 -25.29
CA LEU A 278 -6.97 21.20 -25.68
C LEU A 278 -7.55 19.98 -24.94
N VAL A 279 -7.79 20.11 -23.63
CA VAL A 279 -8.29 19.03 -22.77
C VAL A 279 -9.77 18.77 -23.01
N SER A 280 -10.57 19.83 -23.14
CA SER A 280 -12.02 19.69 -23.38
C SER A 280 -12.38 19.19 -24.78
N SER A 281 -11.54 19.47 -25.78
CA SER A 281 -11.83 19.07 -27.18
C SER A 281 -11.41 17.63 -27.51
N SER A 282 -10.54 17.00 -26.71
CA SER A 282 -10.03 15.65 -26.98
C SER A 282 -10.40 14.68 -25.85
N PRO A 283 -11.31 13.72 -26.10
CA PRO A 283 -11.68 12.69 -25.11
C PRO A 283 -10.49 11.86 -24.63
N ARG A 284 -9.51 11.60 -25.50
CA ARG A 284 -8.29 10.85 -25.14
C ARG A 284 -7.39 11.66 -24.22
N LEU A 285 -7.22 12.96 -24.49
CA LEU A 285 -6.41 13.82 -23.64
C LEU A 285 -7.07 14.02 -22.27
N ARG A 286 -8.40 14.19 -22.24
CA ARG A 286 -9.16 14.23 -20.99
C ARG A 286 -8.93 12.99 -20.13
N MET A 287 -9.06 11.80 -20.72
CA MET A 287 -8.83 10.53 -20.03
C MET A 287 -7.38 10.37 -19.56
N ALA A 288 -6.40 10.81 -20.37
CA ALA A 288 -4.99 10.81 -19.98
C ALA A 288 -4.70 11.76 -18.81
N CYS A 289 -5.24 12.98 -18.85
CA CYS A 289 -5.15 13.94 -17.75
C CYS A 289 -5.81 13.40 -16.47
N GLU A 290 -7.02 12.84 -16.58
CA GLU A 290 -7.74 12.27 -15.44
C GLU A 290 -6.95 11.12 -14.81
N THR A 291 -6.44 10.21 -15.64
CA THR A 291 -5.57 9.11 -15.20
C THR A 291 -4.33 9.63 -14.50
N ALA A 292 -3.63 10.61 -15.08
CA ALA A 292 -2.40 11.17 -14.52
C ALA A 292 -2.66 11.86 -13.18
N VAL A 293 -3.75 12.62 -13.07
CA VAL A 293 -4.14 13.32 -11.84
C VAL A 293 -4.51 12.32 -10.75
N VAL A 294 -5.38 11.33 -11.05
CA VAL A 294 -5.77 10.29 -10.08
C VAL A 294 -4.55 9.52 -9.59
N THR A 295 -3.64 9.14 -10.50
CA THR A 295 -2.41 8.41 -10.15
C THR A 295 -1.48 9.25 -9.28
N SER A 296 -1.33 10.54 -9.60
CA SER A 296 -0.51 11.46 -8.80
C SER A 296 -1.09 11.65 -7.40
N CYS A 297 -2.42 11.79 -7.28
CA CYS A 297 -3.09 11.86 -6.00
C CYS A 297 -2.94 10.56 -5.20
N LEU A 298 -3.03 9.40 -5.86
CA LEU A 298 -2.83 8.10 -5.21
C LEU A 298 -1.40 7.97 -4.68
N LEU A 299 -0.39 8.30 -5.49
CA LEU A 299 1.02 8.29 -5.10
C LEU A 299 1.27 9.19 -3.89
N ALA A 300 0.70 10.40 -3.90
CA ALA A 300 0.88 11.37 -2.83
C ALA A 300 0.09 11.02 -1.56
N ALA A 301 -1.01 10.28 -1.66
CA ALA A 301 -1.90 10.00 -0.52
C ALA A 301 -1.61 8.68 0.19
N VAL A 302 -1.16 7.65 -0.53
CA VAL A 302 -0.95 6.30 0.02
C VAL A 302 0.17 6.31 1.07
N SER A 303 1.35 6.85 0.76
CA SER A 303 2.49 6.83 1.69
C SER A 303 2.21 7.57 3.00
N PRO A 304 1.62 8.79 3.01
CA PRO A 304 1.22 9.45 4.25
C PRO A 304 0.14 8.71 5.03
N ALA A 305 -0.84 8.11 4.35
CA ALA A 305 -1.89 7.35 5.04
C ALA A 305 -1.36 6.07 5.70
N LEU A 306 -0.40 5.38 5.05
CA LEU A 306 0.32 4.25 5.65
C LEU A 306 1.21 4.70 6.81
N ALA A 307 1.85 5.87 6.70
CA ALA A 307 2.69 6.45 7.75
C ALA A 307 1.88 6.95 8.97
N PHE A 308 0.57 7.17 8.82
CA PHE A 308 -0.30 7.63 9.90
C PHE A 308 -0.32 6.65 11.08
N PHE A 309 -0.32 5.34 10.79
CA PHE A 309 -0.24 4.30 11.80
C PHE A 309 1.16 3.66 11.81
N PRO A 310 1.84 3.56 12.96
CA PRO A 310 3.13 2.88 13.06
C PRO A 310 3.07 1.44 12.56
N GLN A 311 4.15 0.96 11.94
CA GLN A 311 4.26 -0.44 11.50
C GLN A 311 4.53 -1.37 12.70
N ARG A 312 5.41 -0.96 13.61
CA ARG A 312 5.53 -1.53 14.96
C ARG A 312 4.74 -0.66 15.91
N ASP A 313 3.68 -1.21 16.48
CA ASP A 313 2.75 -0.51 17.35
C ASP A 313 2.70 -1.18 18.72
N SER A 314 2.22 -0.48 19.75
CA SER A 314 2.15 -1.01 21.12
C SER A 314 0.74 -0.98 21.69
N LEU A 315 0.45 -1.97 22.52
CA LEU A 315 -0.78 -2.08 23.30
C LEU A 315 -0.43 -2.27 24.76
N GLU A 316 -1.29 -1.76 25.64
CA GLU A 316 -1.20 -2.02 27.07
C GLU A 316 -1.70 -3.44 27.36
N VAL A 317 -1.02 -4.12 28.28
CA VAL A 317 -1.34 -5.52 28.62
C VAL A 317 -2.79 -5.67 29.09
N ASP A 318 -3.34 -4.66 29.75
CA ASP A 318 -4.74 -4.63 30.22
C ASP A 318 -5.77 -4.66 29.08
N THR A 319 -5.38 -4.26 27.86
CA THR A 319 -6.25 -4.31 26.68
C THR A 319 -6.19 -5.64 25.93
N LEU A 320 -5.31 -6.54 26.36
CA LEU A 320 -5.08 -7.83 25.73
C LEU A 320 -5.77 -8.97 26.50
N GLU A 321 -5.62 -10.18 25.98
CA GLU A 321 -6.15 -11.36 26.64
C GLU A 321 -5.46 -11.62 27.99
N PRO A 322 -6.18 -12.18 28.99
CA PRO A 322 -5.65 -12.40 30.34
C PRO A 322 -4.35 -13.22 30.42
N LYS A 323 -4.03 -14.01 29.39
CA LYS A 323 -2.78 -14.78 29.28
C LYS A 323 -1.51 -13.91 29.23
N PHE A 324 -1.65 -12.62 28.92
CA PHE A 324 -0.53 -11.67 28.93
C PHE A 324 -0.41 -10.91 30.25
N SER A 325 -1.40 -11.03 31.15
CA SER A 325 -1.37 -10.39 32.47
C SER A 325 -0.36 -11.07 33.39
N GLY A 326 0.40 -10.28 34.14
CA GLY A 326 1.40 -10.78 35.10
C GLY A 326 2.69 -11.32 34.49
N LEU A 327 2.93 -11.11 33.19
CA LEU A 327 4.23 -11.41 32.59
C LEU A 327 5.30 -10.47 33.15
N SER A 328 6.50 -11.00 33.39
CA SER A 328 7.66 -10.22 33.79
C SER A 328 8.74 -10.29 32.71
N ASP A 329 9.42 -9.16 32.50
CA ASP A 329 10.58 -9.06 31.63
C ASP A 329 11.78 -9.84 32.19
N SER A 330 12.88 -9.87 31.44
CA SER A 330 14.12 -10.53 31.83
C SER A 330 14.75 -9.95 33.12
N ALA A 331 14.34 -8.74 33.50
CA ALA A 331 14.75 -8.04 34.71
C ALA A 331 13.76 -8.19 35.89
N GLY A 332 12.69 -8.99 35.72
CA GLY A 332 11.67 -9.24 36.74
C GLY A 332 10.67 -8.10 36.93
N LYS A 333 10.64 -7.09 36.06
CA LYS A 333 9.63 -6.03 36.07
C LYS A 333 8.38 -6.47 35.31
N PRO A 334 7.18 -6.03 35.72
CA PRO A 334 5.96 -6.35 35.01
C PRO A 334 5.97 -5.76 33.61
N VAL A 335 5.68 -6.58 32.61
CA VAL A 335 5.45 -6.14 31.23
C VAL A 335 4.16 -5.33 31.23
N THR A 336 4.26 -4.04 30.92
CA THR A 336 3.09 -3.12 30.88
C THR A 336 2.61 -2.88 29.46
N ARG A 337 3.49 -3.04 28.47
CA ARG A 337 3.19 -2.88 27.05
C ARG A 337 3.76 -4.04 26.26
N VAL A 338 3.06 -4.41 25.20
CA VAL A 338 3.57 -5.34 24.19
C VAL A 338 3.63 -4.64 22.84
N TRP A 339 4.55 -5.08 21.99
CA TRP A 339 4.73 -4.60 20.64
C TRP A 339 4.26 -5.63 19.64
N TYR A 340 3.64 -5.17 18.56
CA TYR A 340 3.21 -6.04 17.47
C TYR A 340 3.46 -5.37 16.13
N ASN A 341 3.60 -6.18 15.09
CA ASN A 341 3.68 -5.67 13.73
C ASN A 341 2.26 -5.55 13.16
N LYS A 342 1.84 -4.31 12.87
CA LYS A 342 0.56 -4.02 12.21
C LYS A 342 0.48 -4.63 10.80
N GLY A 343 1.61 -4.84 10.14
CA GLY A 343 1.67 -5.16 8.72
C GLY A 343 1.30 -3.95 7.85
N LEU A 344 1.32 -4.17 6.53
CA LEU A 344 0.97 -3.16 5.52
C LEU A 344 -0.53 -3.11 5.25
#